data_AF-A0A1E2UPN8-F1
#
_entry.id   AF-A0A1E2UPN8-F1
#
_cell.length_a   1.000
_cell.length_b   1.000
_cell.length_c   1.000
_cell.angle_alpha   90.00
_cell.angle_beta   90.00
_cell.angle_gamma   90.00
#
_symmetry.space_group_name_H-M   'P 1'
#
loop_
_entity.id
_entity.type
_entity.pdbx_description
1 polymer ?
#
loop_
_entity_poly.entity_id
_entity_poly.type
_entity_poly.pdbx_seq_one_letter_code
_entity_poly.pdbx_strand_id
1 'polypeptide(L)'
;MKNNRIDISLASPTNRELLIEEFRRVRNDTEALCLPLSVDDSQTQSIVQTSPPKWHIAHVTWFFEAFVFADYDDDYECFDERWAFTGLRLAEDG
;
A
#
# COMPACT_ATOMS: atom_id res chain seq x y z
N MET A 1 20.76 -10.58 8.56
CA MET A 1 19.33 -10.83 8.28
C MET A 1 18.61 -10.87 9.62
N LYS A 2 17.99 -9.76 10.05
CA LYS A 2 17.24 -9.71 11.30
C LYS A 2 15.80 -10.13 10.99
N ASN A 3 15.40 -11.31 11.44
CA ASN A 3 14.03 -11.78 11.35
C ASN A 3 13.14 -10.90 12.25
N ASN A 4 12.44 -9.94 11.66
CA ASN A 4 11.41 -9.17 12.32
C ASN A 4 10.13 -10.02 12.41
N ARG A 5 10.17 -11.09 13.20
CA ARG A 5 8.97 -11.83 13.58
C ARG A 5 8.19 -10.96 14.55
N ILE A 6 6.94 -10.69 14.22
CA ILE A 6 6.00 -10.00 15.10
C ILE A 6 5.81 -10.89 16.33
N ASP A 7 6.34 -10.46 17.47
CA ASP A 7 6.00 -11.05 18.77
C ASP A 7 4.72 -10.35 19.25
N ILE A 8 3.59 -11.03 19.10
CA ILE A 8 2.24 -10.53 19.41
C ILE A 8 1.93 -10.75 20.92
N SER A 9 2.91 -11.15 21.74
CA SER A 9 2.65 -11.70 23.08
C SER A 9 2.75 -10.72 24.26
N LEU A 10 3.05 -9.42 24.07
CA LEU A 10 3.28 -8.52 25.21
C LEU A 10 2.42 -7.25 25.09
N ALA A 11 1.43 -7.14 25.97
CA ALA A 11 0.49 -6.03 26.03
C ALA A 11 1.15 -4.72 26.55
N SER A 12 0.71 -3.59 25.96
CA SER A 12 1.07 -2.17 26.18
C SER A 12 2.15 -1.67 25.20
N PRO A 13 1.90 -0.75 24.23
CA PRO A 13 0.70 0.05 23.89
C PRO A 13 -0.51 -0.79 23.49
N THR A 14 -1.67 -0.18 23.27
CA THR A 14 -2.82 -0.90 22.70
C THR A 14 -2.35 -1.60 21.42
N ASN A 15 -2.67 -2.88 21.18
CA ASN A 15 -2.29 -3.56 19.92
C ASN A 15 -2.53 -2.68 18.68
N ARG A 16 -3.55 -1.83 18.73
CA ARG A 16 -3.87 -0.80 17.75
C ARG A 16 -2.74 0.22 17.50
N GLU A 17 -2.13 0.80 18.52
CA GLU A 17 -1.08 1.83 18.35
C GLU A 17 0.18 1.24 17.72
N LEU A 18 0.57 0.03 18.15
CA LEU A 18 1.64 -0.73 17.52
C LEU A 18 1.30 -1.04 16.05
N LEU A 19 0.10 -1.54 15.76
CA LEU A 19 -0.31 -1.81 14.38
C LEU A 19 -0.30 -0.55 13.50
N ILE A 20 -0.71 0.61 14.04
CA ILE A 20 -0.66 1.89 13.31
C ILE A 20 0.80 2.30 13.04
N GLU A 21 1.70 2.15 14.00
CA GLU A 21 3.12 2.46 13.82
C GLU A 21 3.76 1.53 12.79
N GLU A 22 3.49 0.24 12.88
CA GLU A 22 3.97 -0.77 11.93
C GLU A 22 3.44 -0.49 10.51
N PHE A 23 2.15 -0.19 10.38
CA PHE A 23 1.53 0.18 9.11
C PHE A 23 2.23 1.40 8.49
N ARG A 24 2.43 2.47 9.28
CA ARG A 24 3.13 3.68 8.82
C ARG A 24 4.57 3.38 8.41
N ARG A 25 5.30 2.58 9.20
CA ARG A 25 6.67 2.21 8.87
C ARG A 25 6.75 1.49 7.53
N VAL A 26 5.93 0.47 7.32
CA VAL A 26 5.94 -0.32 6.06
C VAL A 26 5.55 0.54 4.85
N ARG A 27 4.59 1.46 5.01
CA ARG A 27 4.22 2.41 3.95
C ARG A 27 5.38 3.36 3.62
N ASN A 28 6.03 3.93 4.63
CA ASN A 28 7.19 4.80 4.44
C ASN A 28 8.37 4.07 3.80
N ASP A 29 8.62 2.81 4.18
CA ASP A 29 9.67 1.99 3.58
C ASP A 29 9.40 1.77 2.08
N THR A 30 8.14 1.55 1.70
CA THR A 30 7.72 1.40 0.29
C THR A 30 7.93 2.70 -0.49
N GLU A 31 7.56 3.84 0.07
CA GLU A 31 7.78 5.15 -0.55
C GLU A 31 9.27 5.48 -0.67
N ALA A 32 10.07 5.18 0.35
CA ALA A 32 11.51 5.39 0.34
C ALA A 32 12.23 4.55 -0.74
N LEU A 33 11.76 3.32 -1.00
CA LEU A 33 12.26 2.49 -2.09
C LEU A 33 11.96 3.08 -3.48
N CYS A 34 10.86 3.81 -3.61
CA CYS A 34 10.43 4.41 -4.88
C CYS A 34 10.95 5.85 -5.07
N LEU A 35 11.38 6.51 -3.99
CA LEU A 35 11.91 7.87 -4.00
C LEU A 35 13.02 8.15 -5.05
N PRO A 36 13.98 7.23 -5.33
CA PRO A 36 15.02 7.49 -6.31
C PRO A 36 14.56 7.30 -7.77
N LEU A 37 13.34 6.78 -8.01
CA LEU A 37 12.84 6.51 -9.35
C LEU A 37 12.37 7.81 -10.01
N SER A 38 12.68 7.98 -11.29
CA SER A 38 12.05 9.03 -12.08
C SER A 38 10.58 8.68 -12.36
N VAL A 39 9.82 9.68 -12.83
CA VAL A 39 8.45 9.48 -13.28
C VAL A 39 8.40 8.38 -14.35
N ASP A 40 9.28 8.44 -15.35
CA ASP A 40 9.35 7.45 -16.44
C ASP A 40 9.68 6.04 -15.93
N ASP A 41 10.61 5.92 -14.99
CA ASP A 41 10.97 4.63 -14.39
C ASP A 41 9.79 4.02 -13.62
N SER A 42 8.97 4.87 -12.97
CA SER A 42 7.82 4.42 -12.18
C SER A 42 6.69 3.83 -13.03
N GLN A 43 6.64 4.16 -14.32
CA GLN A 43 5.60 3.73 -15.27
C GLN A 43 6.02 2.53 -16.12
N THR A 44 7.31 2.19 -16.13
CA THR A 44 7.89 1.25 -17.08
C THR A 44 7.65 -0.20 -16.67
N GLN A 45 7.18 -1.01 -17.62
CA GLN A 45 7.12 -2.47 -17.51
C GLN A 45 8.19 -3.09 -18.41
N SER A 46 9.25 -3.63 -17.82
CA SER A 46 10.40 -4.14 -18.56
C SER A 46 10.14 -5.47 -19.26
N ILE A 47 9.38 -6.36 -18.62
CA ILE A 47 8.96 -7.67 -19.14
C ILE A 47 7.53 -7.97 -18.70
N VAL A 48 6.85 -8.89 -19.37
CA VAL A 48 5.43 -9.19 -19.09
C VAL A 48 5.17 -9.64 -17.65
N GLN A 49 6.17 -10.21 -16.98
CA GLN A 49 6.06 -10.70 -15.59
C GLN A 49 6.28 -9.60 -14.53
N THR A 50 6.71 -8.41 -14.91
CA THR A 50 6.88 -7.29 -13.97
C THR A 50 5.68 -6.34 -14.04
N SER A 51 5.41 -5.63 -12.97
CA SER A 51 4.47 -4.51 -12.97
C SER A 51 5.21 -3.21 -12.68
N PRO A 52 4.75 -2.06 -13.19
CA PRO A 52 5.38 -0.78 -12.88
C PRO A 52 5.38 -0.51 -11.36
N PRO A 53 6.44 0.13 -10.81
CA PRO A 53 6.48 0.53 -9.39
C PRO A 53 5.24 1.30 -8.94
N LYS A 54 4.73 2.20 -9.78
CA LYS A 54 3.51 2.97 -9.49
C LYS A 54 2.25 2.11 -9.40
N TRP A 55 2.19 1.03 -10.19
CA TRP A 55 1.12 0.04 -10.11
C TRP A 55 1.17 -0.70 -8.77
N HIS A 56 2.36 -1.08 -8.29
CA HIS A 56 2.51 -1.72 -6.98
C HIS A 56 2.02 -0.85 -5.81
N ILE A 57 2.39 0.44 -5.78
CA ILE A 57 1.95 1.37 -4.73
C ILE A 57 0.43 1.54 -4.75
N ALA A 58 -0.17 1.63 -5.94
CA ALA A 58 -1.61 1.76 -6.10
C ALA A 58 -2.33 0.49 -5.63
N HIS A 59 -1.84 -0.67 -6.05
CA HIS A 59 -2.43 -1.97 -5.76
C HIS A 59 -2.50 -2.25 -4.26
N VAL A 60 -1.42 -1.93 -3.51
CA VAL A 60 -1.45 -2.12 -2.04
C VAL A 60 -2.35 -1.12 -1.34
N THR A 61 -2.55 0.09 -1.87
CA THR A 61 -3.53 1.04 -1.34
C THR A 61 -4.95 0.53 -1.56
N TRP A 62 -5.25 0.14 -2.80
CA TRP A 62 -6.53 -0.45 -3.18
C TRP A 62 -6.89 -1.67 -2.34
N PHE A 63 -5.92 -2.52 -1.98
CA PHE A 63 -6.17 -3.67 -1.11
C PHE A 63 -6.78 -3.26 0.25
N PHE A 64 -6.27 -2.21 0.89
CA PHE A 64 -6.86 -1.72 2.14
C PHE A 64 -8.23 -1.08 1.92
N GLU A 65 -8.43 -0.37 0.82
CA GLU A 65 -9.73 0.19 0.46
C GLU A 65 -10.79 -0.89 0.28
N ALA A 66 -10.49 -1.90 -0.55
CA ALA A 66 -11.45 -2.93 -0.94
C ALA A 66 -11.75 -3.95 0.16
N PHE A 67 -10.77 -4.30 1.01
CA PHE A 67 -10.92 -5.38 1.99
C PHE A 67 -10.94 -4.91 3.44
N VAL A 68 -10.62 -3.66 3.71
CA VAL A 68 -10.65 -3.11 5.08
C VAL A 68 -11.64 -1.96 5.17
N PHE A 69 -11.47 -0.89 4.40
CA PHE A 69 -12.34 0.27 4.55
C PHE A 69 -13.77 0.00 4.08
N ALA A 70 -13.95 -0.69 2.95
CA ALA A 70 -15.28 -1.04 2.45
C ALA A 70 -16.14 -1.88 3.43
N ASP A 71 -15.50 -2.71 4.27
CA ASP A 71 -16.20 -3.63 5.17
C ASP A 71 -16.27 -3.14 6.63
N TYR A 72 -15.37 -2.22 7.03
CA TYR A 72 -15.19 -1.85 8.44
C TYR A 72 -15.27 -0.34 8.73
N ASP A 73 -15.44 0.50 7.71
CA ASP A 73 -15.65 1.94 7.85
C ASP A 73 -16.94 2.34 7.14
N ASP A 74 -18.02 2.47 7.92
CA ASP A 74 -19.36 2.80 7.42
C ASP A 74 -19.41 4.20 6.75
N ASP A 75 -18.45 5.07 7.06
CA ASP A 75 -18.32 6.43 6.50
C ASP A 75 -17.32 6.49 5.33
N TYR A 76 -16.72 5.36 4.94
CA TYR A 76 -15.77 5.33 3.83
C TYR A 76 -16.49 5.45 2.48
N GLU A 77 -16.21 6.55 1.78
CA GLU A 77 -16.57 6.71 0.38
C GLU A 77 -15.38 6.31 -0.50
N CYS A 78 -15.62 5.39 -1.44
CA CYS A 78 -14.63 5.04 -2.43
C CYS A 78 -14.21 6.30 -3.20
N PHE A 79 -12.90 6.57 -3.22
CA PHE A 79 -12.36 7.79 -3.82
C PHE A 79 -12.73 7.94 -5.31
N ASP A 80 -12.82 6.82 -6.05
CA ASP A 80 -13.33 6.78 -7.43
C ASP A 80 -13.79 5.36 -7.81
N GLU A 81 -15.10 5.18 -7.97
CA GLU A 81 -15.73 3.88 -8.25
C GLU A 81 -15.20 3.19 -9.52
N ARG A 82 -14.65 3.96 -10.48
CA ARG A 82 -14.10 3.39 -11.73
C ARG A 82 -12.87 2.51 -11.50
N TRP A 83 -12.18 2.73 -10.39
CA TRP A 83 -10.95 2.02 -10.03
C TRP A 83 -11.14 1.04 -8.87
N ALA A 84 -12.37 0.91 -8.36
CA ALA A 84 -12.73 0.06 -7.24
C ALA A 84 -12.40 -1.43 -7.45
N PHE A 85 -12.21 -1.87 -8.70
CA PHE A 85 -11.87 -3.26 -9.03
C PHE A 85 -10.41 -3.50 -9.45
N THR A 86 -9.65 -2.44 -9.74
CA THR A 86 -8.35 -2.55 -10.43
C THR A 86 -7.21 -1.85 -9.72
N GLY A 87 -7.50 -0.95 -8.76
CA GLY A 87 -6.46 -0.20 -8.05
C GLY A 87 -5.54 0.60 -8.99
N LEU A 88 -6.00 0.94 -10.20
CA LEU A 88 -5.14 1.39 -11.30
C LEU A 88 -4.80 2.89 -11.26
N ARG A 89 -5.26 3.66 -10.27
CA ARG A 89 -5.15 5.14 -10.27
C ARG A 89 -3.71 5.66 -10.41
N LEU A 90 -2.75 5.18 -9.62
CA LEU A 90 -1.36 5.65 -9.76
C LEU A 90 -0.65 5.04 -10.98
N ALA A 91 -1.29 4.13 -11.71
CA ALA A 91 -0.77 3.49 -12.92
C ALA A 91 -1.09 4.25 -14.21
N GLU A 92 -1.91 5.29 -14.19
CA GLU A 92 -2.22 6.10 -15.39
C GLU A 92 -2.03 7.60 -15.21
N ASP A 93 -2.05 8.11 -13.97
CA ASP A 93 -1.71 9.51 -13.71
C ASP A 93 -0.19 9.71 -13.88
N GLY A 94 0.17 10.45 -14.93
CA GLY A 94 1.54 10.69 -15.39
C GLY A 94 2.30 11.77 -14.62
#